data_AF-A0A7U6GDJ5-F1
#
_entry.id   AF-A0A7U6GDJ5-F1
#
_cell.length_a   1.000
_cell.length_b   1.000
_cell.length_c   1.000
_cell.angle_alpha   90.00
_cell.angle_beta   90.00
_cell.angle_gamma   90.00
#
_symmetry.space_group_name_H-M   'P 1'
#
loop_
_entity.id
_entity.type
_entity.pdbx_description
1 polymer ?
#
loop_
_entity_poly.entity_id
_entity_poly.type
_entity_poly.pdbx_seq_one_letter_code
_entity_poly.pdbx_strand_id
1 'polypeptide(L)'
;MRWKIIIVFILLFAITSIGCVSKQENYTDKLKESCIEATITGIKLDIERLEGYLKLPDLKNRSEVEKALSKLYEDLRKYQNMNVKDYELPKPLKIRGYISEPYVVDSIIYLEKQSKSGPFYHAVKVMGDKENDIKPKEIYEFTIYPVYRRYYPFEAWYVLIESFEK
;
A
#
# COMPACT_ATOMS: atom_id res chain seq x y z
N MET A 1 -58.98 54.32 -24.33
CA MET A 1 -59.75 53.77 -23.19
C MET A 1 -59.42 52.28 -23.08
N ARG A 2 -58.84 51.84 -21.93
CA ARG A 2 -58.77 50.44 -21.41
C ARG A 2 -58.03 49.41 -22.30
N TRP A 3 -56.75 49.10 -22.11
CA TRP A 3 -56.05 48.40 -21.01
C TRP A 3 -56.51 46.94 -20.79
N LYS A 4 -55.51 46.02 -20.71
CA LYS A 4 -55.47 44.61 -20.24
C LYS A 4 -55.08 43.60 -21.34
N ILE A 5 -54.16 42.65 -21.19
CA ILE A 5 -53.25 42.20 -20.12
C ILE A 5 -52.06 41.54 -20.85
N ILE A 6 -50.83 41.86 -20.44
CA ILE A 6 -49.59 41.19 -20.83
C ILE A 6 -49.39 40.01 -19.88
N ILE A 7 -49.25 38.79 -20.40
CA ILE A 7 -48.79 37.63 -19.62
C ILE A 7 -47.37 37.32 -20.10
N VAL A 8 -46.37 37.77 -19.34
CA VAL A 8 -44.97 37.39 -19.54
C VAL A 8 -44.69 36.21 -18.61
N PHE A 9 -44.48 35.03 -19.20
CA PHE A 9 -43.93 33.87 -18.51
C PHE A 9 -42.42 34.09 -18.29
N ILE A 10 -42.02 34.44 -17.06
CA ILE A 10 -40.61 34.47 -16.67
C ILE A 10 -40.20 33.05 -16.29
N LEU A 11 -39.51 32.39 -17.22
CA LEU A 11 -38.84 31.10 -17.01
C LEU A 11 -37.50 31.35 -16.32
N LEU A 12 -37.48 31.24 -14.99
CA LEU A 12 -36.26 31.20 -14.19
C LEU A 12 -35.62 29.81 -14.34
N PHE A 13 -34.75 29.67 -15.35
CA PHE A 13 -33.78 28.59 -15.41
C PHE A 13 -32.67 28.88 -14.39
N ALA A 14 -32.86 28.41 -13.15
CA ALA A 14 -31.78 28.30 -12.19
C ALA A 14 -30.89 27.13 -12.62
N ILE A 15 -29.90 27.42 -13.45
CA ILE A 15 -28.80 26.49 -13.72
C ILE A 15 -27.94 26.47 -12.45
N THR A 16 -28.27 25.59 -11.51
CA THR A 16 -27.36 25.22 -10.45
C THR A 16 -26.26 24.37 -11.08
N SER A 17 -25.24 25.04 -11.60
CA SER A 17 -23.95 24.43 -11.84
C SER A 17 -23.39 23.98 -10.49
N ILE A 18 -23.78 22.77 -10.08
CA ILE A 18 -23.02 21.96 -9.13
C ILE A 18 -21.68 21.75 -9.84
N GLY A 19 -20.75 22.67 -9.59
CA GLY A 19 -19.36 22.44 -9.90
C GLY A 19 -18.97 21.19 -9.13
N CYS A 20 -18.86 20.07 -9.84
CA CYS A 20 -18.05 18.95 -9.39
C CYS A 20 -16.65 19.51 -9.16
N VAL A 21 -16.38 19.91 -7.92
CA VAL A 21 -15.03 20.11 -7.43
C VAL A 21 -14.40 18.73 -7.49
N SER A 22 -13.77 18.41 -8.61
CA SER A 22 -12.87 17.27 -8.69
C SER A 22 -11.81 17.52 -7.62
N LYS A 23 -11.88 16.77 -6.52
CA LYS A 23 -10.89 16.80 -5.46
C LYS A 23 -9.58 16.39 -6.12
N GLN A 24 -8.75 17.36 -6.48
CA GLN A 24 -7.41 17.11 -7.00
C GLN A 24 -6.63 16.47 -5.86
N GLU A 25 -6.63 15.14 -5.86
CA GLU A 25 -6.03 14.32 -4.82
C GLU A 25 -4.53 14.64 -4.78
N ASN A 26 -4.05 15.05 -3.60
CA ASN A 26 -2.65 15.39 -3.42
C ASN A 26 -1.81 14.12 -3.57
N TYR A 27 -0.85 14.11 -4.50
CA TYR A 27 0.05 12.98 -4.73
C TYR A 27 0.66 12.45 -3.43
N THR A 28 1.08 13.36 -2.53
CA THR A 28 1.66 13.00 -1.25
C THR A 28 0.66 12.24 -0.37
N ASP A 29 -0.59 12.67 -0.33
CA ASP A 29 -1.62 11.99 0.46
C ASP A 29 -1.91 10.60 -0.12
N LYS A 30 -1.97 10.47 -1.45
CA LYS A 30 -2.12 9.17 -2.14
C LYS A 30 -0.95 8.22 -1.87
N LEU A 31 0.27 8.74 -1.86
CA LEU A 31 1.46 7.96 -1.53
C LEU A 31 1.43 7.50 -0.06
N LYS A 32 1.04 8.39 0.86
CA LYS A 32 0.88 8.04 2.28
C LYS A 32 -0.20 6.98 2.49
N GLU A 33 -1.35 7.13 1.85
CA GLU A 33 -2.43 6.15 1.88
C GLU A 33 -1.97 4.79 1.33
N SER A 34 -1.27 4.80 0.19
CA SER A 34 -0.68 3.58 -0.39
C SER A 34 0.33 2.91 0.54
N CYS A 35 1.15 3.69 1.26
CA CYS A 35 2.08 3.17 2.26
C CYS A 35 1.34 2.58 3.48
N ILE A 36 0.27 3.21 3.96
CA ILE A 36 -0.58 2.66 5.03
C ILE A 36 -1.20 1.33 4.58
N GLU A 37 -1.79 1.27 3.39
CA GLU A 37 -2.38 0.04 2.84
C GLU A 37 -1.35 -1.08 2.68
N ALA A 38 -0.15 -0.76 2.19
CA ALA A 38 0.96 -1.69 2.08
C ALA A 38 1.39 -2.20 3.46
N THR A 39 1.47 -1.32 4.47
CA THR A 39 1.77 -1.70 5.86
C THR A 39 0.73 -2.67 6.41
N ILE A 40 -0.56 -2.34 6.26
CA ILE A 40 -1.68 -3.19 6.71
C ILE A 40 -1.61 -4.57 6.04
N THR A 41 -1.33 -4.60 4.75
CA THR A 41 -1.19 -5.84 3.98
C THR A 41 -0.04 -6.69 4.51
N GLY A 42 1.13 -6.08 4.71
CA GLY A 42 2.30 -6.76 5.30
C GLY A 42 2.01 -7.33 6.70
N ILE A 43 1.37 -6.56 7.56
CA ILE A 43 1.01 -7.00 8.92
C ILE A 43 0.04 -8.20 8.86
N LYS A 44 -0.96 -8.18 7.96
CA LYS A 44 -1.89 -9.30 7.79
C LYS A 44 -1.20 -10.58 7.33
N LEU A 45 -0.21 -10.48 6.44
CA LEU A 45 0.60 -11.63 6.02
C LEU A 45 1.41 -12.23 7.18
N ASP A 46 1.96 -11.40 8.05
CA ASP A 46 2.66 -11.87 9.25
C ASP A 46 1.69 -12.51 10.25
N ILE A 47 0.51 -11.94 10.46
CA ILE A 47 -0.56 -12.52 11.30
C ILE A 47 -0.94 -13.90 10.79
N GLU A 48 -1.29 -14.03 9.51
CA GLU A 48 -1.68 -15.30 8.91
C GLU A 48 -0.59 -16.38 9.09
N ARG A 49 0.68 -15.99 8.87
CA ARG A 49 1.82 -16.90 9.05
C ARG A 49 1.96 -17.37 10.49
N LEU A 50 1.88 -16.46 11.46
CA LEU A 50 2.04 -16.80 12.88
C LEU A 50 0.86 -17.58 13.44
N GLU A 51 -0.37 -17.25 13.04
CA GLU A 51 -1.56 -18.06 13.33
C GLU A 51 -1.42 -19.47 12.76
N GLY A 52 -0.84 -19.60 11.56
CA GLY A 52 -0.48 -20.87 10.96
C GLY A 52 0.47 -21.69 11.85
N TYR A 53 1.52 -21.08 12.40
CA TYR A 53 2.45 -21.75 13.30
C TYR A 53 1.79 -22.23 14.59
N LEU A 54 0.87 -21.46 15.17
CA LEU A 54 0.18 -21.84 16.41
C LEU A 54 -0.68 -23.11 16.28
N LYS A 55 -1.04 -23.50 15.06
CA LYS A 55 -1.75 -24.76 14.77
C LYS A 55 -0.85 -26.00 14.85
N LEU A 56 0.47 -25.84 14.89
CA LEU A 56 1.41 -26.96 15.00
C LEU A 56 1.45 -27.48 16.45
N PRO A 57 1.30 -28.79 16.68
CA PRO A 57 1.24 -29.36 18.03
C PRO A 57 2.54 -29.15 18.82
N ASP A 58 3.70 -29.29 18.17
CA ASP A 58 5.03 -29.28 18.80
C ASP A 58 5.79 -27.95 18.62
N LEU A 59 5.08 -26.82 18.51
CA LEU A 59 5.70 -25.51 18.39
C LEU A 59 6.45 -25.14 19.67
N LYS A 60 7.79 -25.26 19.63
CA LYS A 60 8.67 -25.02 20.79
C LYS A 60 8.65 -23.59 21.32
N ASN A 61 8.49 -22.61 20.44
CA ASN A 61 8.53 -21.17 20.73
C ASN A 61 7.12 -20.54 20.73
N ARG A 62 6.12 -21.27 21.24
CA ARG A 62 4.71 -20.85 21.21
C ARG A 62 4.50 -19.49 21.89
N SER A 63 5.10 -19.28 23.06
CA SER A 63 4.93 -18.03 23.81
C SER A 63 5.50 -16.82 23.07
N GLU A 64 6.65 -16.98 22.39
CA GLU A 64 7.24 -15.93 21.57
C GLU A 64 6.37 -15.59 20.35
N VAL A 65 5.76 -16.60 19.74
CA VAL A 65 4.83 -16.43 18.61
C VAL A 65 3.56 -15.71 19.07
N GLU A 66 2.96 -16.10 20.20
CA GLU A 66 1.78 -15.42 20.77
C GLU A 66 2.07 -13.96 21.11
N LYS A 67 3.24 -13.67 21.69
CA LYS A 67 3.67 -12.30 21.99
C LYS A 67 3.85 -11.47 20.71
N ALA A 68 4.47 -12.04 19.69
CA ALA A 68 4.63 -11.38 18.39
C ALA A 68 3.27 -11.12 17.74
N LEU A 69 2.35 -12.07 17.81
CA LEU A 69 0.99 -11.95 17.27
C LEU A 69 0.18 -10.85 17.97
N SER A 70 0.26 -10.76 19.31
CA SER A 70 -0.37 -9.67 20.08
C SER A 70 0.10 -8.30 19.58
N LYS A 71 1.41 -8.13 19.38
CA LYS A 71 1.99 -6.90 18.84
C LYS A 71 1.50 -6.61 17.42
N LEU A 72 1.42 -7.63 16.55
CA LEU A 72 0.94 -7.44 15.18
C LEU A 72 -0.53 -6.98 15.15
N TYR A 73 -1.39 -7.46 16.03
CA TYR A 73 -2.77 -6.96 16.12
C TYR A 73 -2.86 -5.53 16.66
N GLU A 74 -1.99 -5.15 17.61
CA GLU A 74 -1.88 -3.76 18.06
C GLU A 74 -1.45 -2.84 16.92
N ASP A 75 -0.41 -3.22 16.19
CA ASP A 75 0.08 -2.49 15.02
C ASP A 75 -1.00 -2.42 13.93
N LEU A 76 -1.67 -3.53 13.63
CA LEU A 76 -2.78 -3.57 12.66
C LEU A 76 -3.85 -2.54 13.02
N ARG A 77 -4.29 -2.54 14.29
CA ARG A 77 -5.29 -1.59 14.78
C ARG A 77 -4.79 -0.15 14.66
N LYS A 78 -3.53 0.11 15.02
CA LYS A 78 -2.91 1.44 14.88
C LYS A 78 -2.99 1.93 13.43
N TYR A 79 -2.54 1.13 12.46
CA TYR A 79 -2.52 1.54 11.05
C TYR A 79 -3.91 1.62 10.42
N GLN A 80 -4.84 0.74 10.80
CA GLN A 80 -6.23 0.81 10.33
C GLN A 80 -6.97 2.08 10.78
N ASN A 81 -6.60 2.62 11.94
CA ASN A 81 -7.21 3.85 12.48
C ASN A 81 -6.34 5.09 12.24
N MET A 82 -5.25 4.97 11.48
CA MET A 82 -4.32 6.06 11.24
C MET A 82 -4.90 7.06 10.23
N ASN A 83 -4.86 8.35 10.58
CA ASN A 83 -5.15 9.38 9.60
C ASN A 83 -3.97 9.51 8.62
N VAL A 84 -4.27 9.62 7.33
CA VAL A 84 -3.25 9.81 6.27
C VAL A 84 -2.33 10.99 6.58
N LYS A 85 -2.85 12.07 7.20
CA LYS A 85 -2.04 13.25 7.54
C LYS A 85 -0.97 12.97 8.59
N ASP A 86 -1.24 12.06 9.51
CA ASP A 86 -0.36 11.68 10.62
C ASP A 86 0.72 10.67 10.19
N TYR A 87 0.58 10.05 9.02
CA TYR A 87 1.58 9.11 8.52
C TYR A 87 2.83 9.85 8.06
N GLU A 88 3.98 9.42 8.58
CA GLU A 88 5.29 9.88 8.14
C GLU A 88 5.81 8.94 7.04
N LEU A 89 6.10 9.50 5.86
CA LEU A 89 6.64 8.71 4.77
C LEU A 89 8.05 8.20 5.14
N PRO A 90 8.33 6.89 5.00
CA PRO A 90 9.68 6.40 5.11
C PRO A 90 10.54 6.95 3.97
N LYS A 91 11.86 6.96 4.17
CA LYS A 91 12.79 7.37 3.10
C LYS A 91 12.69 6.37 1.93
N PRO A 92 12.49 6.83 0.68
CA PRO A 92 12.48 5.93 -0.46
C PRO A 92 13.86 5.33 -0.70
N LEU A 93 13.87 4.11 -1.21
CA LEU A 93 15.06 3.42 -1.69
C LEU A 93 14.94 3.23 -3.20
N LYS A 94 16.01 3.56 -3.91
CA LYS A 94 16.17 3.18 -5.32
C LYS A 94 16.98 1.90 -5.39
N ILE A 95 16.39 0.85 -5.96
CA ILE A 95 17.02 -0.47 -6.05
C ILE A 95 16.93 -1.02 -7.47
N ARG A 96 17.95 -1.76 -7.89
CA ARG A 96 17.97 -2.44 -9.19
C ARG A 96 17.80 -3.93 -9.00
N GLY A 97 16.81 -4.52 -9.65
CA GLY A 97 16.45 -5.92 -9.45
C GLY A 97 15.35 -6.41 -10.38
N TYR A 98 14.82 -7.59 -10.09
CA TYR A 98 13.75 -8.22 -10.85
C TYR A 98 12.80 -9.00 -9.93
N ILE A 99 11.59 -9.27 -10.38
CA ILE A 99 10.68 -10.25 -9.77
C ILE A 99 10.73 -11.51 -10.63
N SER A 100 10.90 -12.68 -10.02
CA SER A 100 11.17 -13.93 -10.77
C SER A 100 9.95 -14.50 -11.49
N GLU A 101 8.76 -14.28 -10.92
CA GLU A 101 7.46 -14.79 -11.36
C GLU A 101 6.50 -13.63 -11.61
N PRO A 102 5.31 -13.85 -12.23
CA PRO A 102 4.30 -12.80 -12.35
C PRO A 102 3.99 -12.18 -10.99
N TYR A 103 3.91 -10.85 -10.95
CA TYR A 103 3.69 -10.15 -9.69
C TYR A 103 2.41 -10.66 -9.00
N VAL A 104 2.57 -11.03 -7.74
CA VAL A 104 1.51 -11.23 -6.76
C VAL A 104 1.90 -10.55 -5.45
N VAL A 105 0.94 -10.27 -4.59
CA VAL A 105 1.22 -9.76 -3.23
C VAL A 105 2.21 -10.71 -2.52
N ASP A 106 3.21 -10.13 -1.84
CA ASP A 106 4.35 -10.82 -1.20
C ASP A 106 5.44 -11.34 -2.17
N SER A 107 5.45 -10.88 -3.43
CA SER A 107 6.53 -11.15 -4.37
C SER A 107 7.87 -10.55 -3.91
N ILE A 108 8.96 -11.29 -4.08
CA ILE A 108 10.31 -10.83 -3.71
C ILE A 108 10.94 -10.07 -4.88
N ILE A 109 11.52 -8.90 -4.59
CA ILE A 109 12.41 -8.19 -5.51
C ILE A 109 13.83 -8.73 -5.30
N TYR A 110 14.34 -9.47 -6.29
CA TYR A 110 15.71 -10.01 -6.30
C TYR A 110 16.68 -8.96 -6.80
N LEU A 111 17.67 -8.61 -5.99
CA LEU A 111 18.70 -7.63 -6.35
C LEU A 111 19.84 -8.34 -7.10
N GLU A 112 20.43 -7.69 -8.10
CA GLU A 112 21.52 -8.30 -8.91
C GLU A 112 22.74 -8.72 -8.10
N LYS A 113 22.96 -8.09 -6.94
CA LYS A 113 24.07 -8.40 -6.02
C LYS A 113 23.56 -8.72 -4.61
N GLN A 114 22.40 -9.38 -4.52
CA GLN A 114 21.79 -9.71 -3.22
C GLN A 114 22.67 -10.67 -2.43
N SER A 115 22.91 -10.35 -1.16
CA SER A 115 23.58 -11.27 -0.24
C SER A 115 22.64 -12.41 0.17
N LYS A 116 23.19 -13.53 0.64
CA LYS A 116 22.37 -14.62 1.23
C LYS A 116 21.56 -14.19 2.46
N SER A 117 21.94 -13.10 3.11
CA SER A 117 21.33 -12.60 4.34
C SER A 117 20.46 -11.35 4.12
N GLY A 118 20.25 -10.95 2.86
CA GLY A 118 19.41 -9.82 2.49
C GLY A 118 20.17 -8.49 2.34
N PRO A 119 19.46 -7.35 2.47
CA PRO A 119 18.04 -7.25 2.81
C PRO A 119 17.12 -7.88 1.75
N PHE A 120 15.97 -8.40 2.18
CA PHE A 120 14.93 -8.92 1.30
C PHE A 120 13.73 -7.97 1.24
N TYR A 121 13.30 -7.62 0.04
CA TYR A 121 12.17 -6.70 -0.17
C TYR A 121 10.98 -7.47 -0.74
N HIS A 122 9.92 -7.55 0.06
CA HIS A 122 8.67 -8.21 -0.26
C HIS A 122 7.65 -7.16 -0.70
N ALA A 123 7.39 -7.10 -2.01
CA ALA A 123 6.44 -6.18 -2.59
C ALA A 123 5.02 -6.62 -2.25
N VAL A 124 4.29 -5.74 -1.56
CA VAL A 124 2.91 -6.02 -1.12
C VAL A 124 1.88 -5.11 -1.77
N LYS A 125 2.33 -4.05 -2.46
CA LYS A 125 1.50 -3.14 -3.26
C LYS A 125 2.35 -2.49 -4.35
N VAL A 126 1.76 -2.28 -5.53
CA VAL A 126 2.30 -1.41 -6.58
C VAL A 126 1.37 -0.20 -6.71
N MET A 127 1.94 0.99 -6.87
CA MET A 127 1.13 2.19 -6.99
C MET A 127 0.59 2.35 -8.42
N GLY A 128 -0.69 2.73 -8.53
CA GLY A 128 -1.29 3.14 -9.80
C GLY A 128 -1.71 2.00 -10.74
N ASP A 129 -2.06 0.84 -10.19
CA ASP A 129 -2.61 -0.32 -10.93
C ASP A 129 -1.66 -0.87 -12.01
N LYS A 130 -0.34 -0.77 -11.77
CA LYS A 130 0.74 -1.17 -12.69
C LYS A 130 1.35 -2.53 -12.37
N GLU A 131 0.72 -3.34 -11.53
CA GLU A 131 1.21 -4.66 -11.12
C GLU A 131 1.52 -5.55 -12.33
N ASN A 132 0.63 -5.53 -13.33
CA ASN A 132 0.73 -6.36 -14.53
C ASN A 132 1.81 -5.91 -15.53
N ASP A 133 2.35 -4.71 -15.36
CA ASP A 133 3.39 -4.17 -16.24
C ASP A 133 4.79 -4.66 -15.83
N ILE A 134 4.94 -5.19 -14.61
CA ILE A 134 6.17 -5.82 -14.13
C ILE A 134 6.28 -7.21 -14.74
N LYS A 135 7.21 -7.37 -15.69
CA LYS A 135 7.45 -8.63 -16.38
C LYS A 135 8.42 -9.50 -15.60
N PRO A 136 8.15 -10.82 -15.48
CA PRO A 136 9.06 -11.73 -14.79
C PRO A 136 10.47 -11.70 -15.39
N LYS A 137 11.48 -11.67 -14.52
CA LYS A 137 12.92 -11.73 -14.85
C LYS A 137 13.45 -10.55 -15.68
N GLU A 138 12.63 -9.55 -15.97
CA GLU A 138 13.13 -8.27 -16.48
C GLU A 138 13.72 -7.44 -15.33
N ILE A 139 14.83 -6.77 -15.62
CA ILE A 139 15.51 -5.93 -14.64
C ILE A 139 14.91 -4.53 -14.72
N TYR A 140 14.57 -3.99 -13.56
CA TYR A 140 14.07 -2.63 -13.39
C TYR A 140 14.86 -1.89 -12.32
N GLU A 141 14.87 -0.57 -12.43
CA GLU A 141 15.12 0.34 -11.33
C GLU A 141 13.80 0.63 -10.62
N PHE A 142 13.62 0.10 -9.41
CA PHE A 142 12.44 0.34 -8.58
C PHE A 142 12.69 1.51 -7.63
N THR A 143 11.68 2.37 -7.47
CA THR A 143 11.58 3.26 -6.30
C THR A 143 10.60 2.62 -5.32
N ILE A 144 11.13 2.21 -4.16
CA ILE A 144 10.36 1.51 -3.13
C ILE A 144 10.34 2.28 -1.81
N TYR A 145 9.29 2.05 -1.03
CA TYR A 145 9.17 2.54 0.34
C TYR A 145 9.16 1.34 1.29
N PRO A 146 10.16 1.19 2.19
CA PRO A 146 10.14 0.16 3.22
C PRO A 146 9.13 0.53 4.32
N VAL A 147 7.96 -0.10 4.30
CA VAL A 147 6.81 0.33 5.11
C VAL A 147 6.65 -0.42 6.42
N TYR A 148 7.05 -1.69 6.48
CA TYR A 148 6.97 -2.50 7.70
C TYR A 148 8.03 -3.60 7.71
N ARG A 149 8.69 -3.82 8.84
CA ARG A 149 9.70 -4.86 8.98
C ARG A 149 9.03 -6.21 9.22
N ARG A 150 9.42 -7.24 8.47
CA ARG A 150 8.86 -8.60 8.61
C ARG A 150 9.28 -9.24 9.92
N TYR A 151 8.41 -10.08 10.48
CA TYR A 151 8.78 -11.04 11.52
C TYR A 151 9.65 -12.17 10.90
N TYR A 152 10.95 -11.91 10.78
CA TYR A 152 11.90 -12.85 10.18
C TYR A 152 13.30 -12.73 10.81
N PRO A 153 14.12 -13.82 10.85
CA PRO A 153 15.44 -13.78 11.49
C PRO A 153 16.48 -12.90 10.78
N PHE A 154 16.26 -12.59 9.50
CA PHE A 154 17.13 -11.75 8.68
C PHE A 154 16.46 -10.41 8.37
N GLU A 155 17.23 -9.47 7.84
CA GLU A 155 16.67 -8.19 7.43
C GLU A 155 15.72 -8.38 6.24
N ALA A 156 14.42 -8.22 6.51
CA ALA A 156 13.37 -8.36 5.51
C ALA A 156 12.28 -7.33 5.75
N TRP A 157 11.81 -6.72 4.66
CA TRP A 157 10.90 -5.59 4.67
C TRP A 157 9.73 -5.87 3.73
N TYR A 158 8.53 -5.51 4.17
CA TYR A 158 7.41 -5.26 3.27
C TYR A 158 7.57 -3.89 2.63
N VAL A 159 7.35 -3.80 1.33
CA VAL A 159 7.58 -2.59 0.55
C VAL A 159 6.38 -2.23 -0.32
N LEU A 160 6.13 -0.93 -0.46
CA LEU A 160 5.36 -0.36 -1.55
C LEU A 160 6.31 -0.12 -2.73
N ILE A 161 5.92 -0.54 -3.94
CA ILE A 161 6.55 -0.10 -5.18
C ILE A 161 5.82 1.16 -5.64
N GLU A 162 6.47 2.32 -5.55
CA GLU A 162 5.91 3.59 -6.04
C GLU A 162 6.00 3.65 -7.56
N SER A 163 7.17 3.30 -8.11
CA SER A 163 7.46 3.35 -9.54
C SER A 163 8.57 2.37 -9.91
N PHE A 164 8.66 2.08 -11.21
CA PHE A 164 9.72 1.27 -11.80
C PHE A 164 9.97 1.68 -13.24
N GLU A 165 11.24 1.63 -13.66
CA GLU A 165 11.72 1.94 -15.00
C GLU A 165 12.79 0.94 -15.45
N LYS A 166 13.07 0.89 -16.76
CA LYS A 166 14.04 -0.05 -17.37
C LYS A 166 15.43 0.55 -17.51
#